data_AF-A0AAT9KU55-F1
#
_entry.id   AF-A0AAT9KU55-F1
#
_cell.length_a   1.000
_cell.length_b   1.000
_cell.length_c   1.000
_cell.angle_alpha   90.00
_cell.angle_beta   90.00
_cell.angle_gamma   90.00
#
_symmetry.space_group_name_H-M   'P 1'
#
loop_
_entity.id
_entity.type
_entity.pdbx_description
1 polymer ?
#
loop_
_entity_poly.entity_id
_entity_poly.type
_entity_poly.pdbx_seq_one_letter_code
_entity_poly.pdbx_strand_id
1 'polypeptide(L)'
;MARRPLPRILSSGSASITRSREIARTAADSATDVLHPLITIIRGLRLLAVSGRQKWAATPKERRGPKLFLAAACVLAVALVPYGPILALITVMGAAAWKGRERTPVKTGPDEAESTRLRALYEALVPYFSVPDDPDPLFAHGGDWEKAFDGYTFDGDGRLSRLQVSYPAYFTDGEAAARSRIEQLLHTKSGRGREYRFAWDEEANRLVMTVPAPLSTSIAAQRFVTAPGETVLGFTDPDAVRRTVPVRDGDTTVDASPVVWRTGGRSTEPHLLAVGQPGSGTTTLIRSIAVQALQQGDLLVIDGSGTGEYGTLTGRTGVLAVESGLGGALATLEWAAHETERRLIFTNRARQGGHPVPEDVKRPLWILLDRPAVLGHLAAADGRTDPQELLQVPLRHGRAAGVTVVLADQFDALETLTETVRTHTRARVVLGPASREQITAVLGAEPNTTPPPEVPAGRGYARLGTGPVLRLQVPATPDPYDDATSDALRRAVLDVLPERPGASPQPASVPEGPADTATDAAADARDDADTAQVPVAVEAMAAESRPVEPPARAQAAIAEG
;
A
#
# COMPACT_ATOMS: atom_id res chain seq x y z
N MET A 1 -6.68 -66.65 -4.43
CA MET A 1 -7.49 -65.99 -3.38
C MET A 1 -8.46 -65.05 -4.07
N ALA A 2 -9.76 -65.23 -3.79
CA ALA A 2 -10.89 -64.45 -4.31
C ALA A 2 -10.81 -62.97 -3.81
N ARG A 3 -11.38 -61.95 -4.45
CA ARG A 3 -12.77 -61.79 -4.91
C ARG A 3 -12.93 -60.67 -5.96
N ARG A 4 -13.98 -60.84 -6.78
CA ARG A 4 -14.60 -59.89 -7.73
C ARG A 4 -14.94 -58.50 -7.13
N PRO A 5 -15.01 -57.45 -7.97
CA PRO A 5 -15.64 -56.16 -7.66
C PRO A 5 -17.12 -56.13 -8.09
N LEU A 6 -17.97 -55.40 -7.36
CA LEU A 6 -19.29 -54.78 -7.70
C LEU A 6 -19.92 -54.23 -6.38
N PRO A 7 -20.87 -53.27 -6.36
CA PRO A 7 -21.01 -51.99 -7.09
C PRO A 7 -21.33 -50.76 -6.20
N ARG A 8 -21.36 -49.57 -6.84
CA ARG A 8 -21.87 -48.24 -6.42
C ARG A 8 -22.80 -48.14 -5.19
N ILE A 9 -22.52 -47.17 -4.30
CA ILE A 9 -23.51 -46.22 -3.75
C ILE A 9 -22.85 -44.83 -3.58
N LEU A 10 -23.53 -43.80 -4.11
CA LEU A 10 -23.22 -42.37 -3.97
C LEU A 10 -23.42 -41.91 -2.52
N SER A 11 -22.43 -41.24 -1.94
CA SER A 11 -22.62 -40.41 -0.74
C SER A 11 -22.54 -38.94 -1.14
N SER A 12 -23.68 -38.41 -1.60
CA SER A 12 -23.97 -36.98 -1.57
C SER A 12 -24.40 -36.64 -0.14
N GLY A 13 -23.50 -36.07 0.66
CA GLY A 13 -23.76 -35.88 2.09
C GLY A 13 -22.88 -34.86 2.79
N SER A 14 -22.58 -33.72 2.17
CA SER A 14 -21.98 -32.58 2.88
C SER A 14 -22.30 -31.20 2.30
N ALA A 15 -23.04 -31.11 1.19
CA ALA A 15 -23.39 -29.83 0.56
C ALA A 15 -24.64 -29.14 1.14
N SER A 16 -25.43 -29.81 2.02
CA SER A 16 -26.64 -29.23 2.61
C SER A 16 -26.44 -28.59 4.00
N ILE A 17 -25.30 -28.85 4.67
CA ILE A 17 -25.02 -28.37 6.04
C ILE A 17 -24.23 -27.06 6.03
N THR A 18 -23.49 -26.75 4.96
CA THR A 18 -22.83 -25.45 4.78
C THR A 18 -23.81 -24.37 4.32
N ARG A 19 -24.75 -24.69 3.41
CA ARG A 19 -25.76 -23.73 2.91
C ARG A 19 -26.80 -23.33 3.97
N SER A 20 -27.11 -24.20 4.94
CA SER A 20 -28.04 -23.87 6.04
C SER A 20 -27.41 -22.99 7.13
N ARG A 21 -26.08 -22.99 7.25
CA ARG A 21 -25.35 -22.15 8.21
C ARG A 21 -25.10 -20.72 7.70
N GLU A 22 -25.07 -20.55 6.39
CA GLU A 22 -24.98 -19.24 5.71
C GLU A 22 -26.33 -18.50 5.67
N ILE A 23 -27.44 -19.23 5.48
CA ILE A 23 -28.80 -18.67 5.56
C ILE A 23 -29.16 -18.28 7.01
N ALA A 24 -28.63 -18.99 8.00
CA ALA A 24 -28.80 -18.63 9.42
C ALA A 24 -27.98 -17.40 9.84
N ARG A 25 -26.86 -17.08 9.16
CA ARG A 25 -26.08 -15.85 9.41
C ARG A 25 -26.65 -14.63 8.67
N THR A 26 -27.09 -14.80 7.43
CA THR A 26 -27.76 -13.72 6.66
C THR A 26 -29.15 -13.36 7.20
N ALA A 27 -29.87 -14.31 7.83
CA ALA A 27 -31.09 -14.01 8.59
C ALA A 27 -30.83 -13.33 9.95
N ALA A 28 -29.66 -13.53 10.55
CA ALA A 28 -29.28 -12.87 11.81
C ALA A 28 -28.82 -11.42 11.57
N ASP A 29 -28.09 -11.14 10.49
CA ASP A 29 -27.65 -9.78 10.17
C ASP A 29 -28.83 -8.91 9.67
N SER A 30 -29.74 -9.47 8.86
CA SER A 30 -30.95 -8.75 8.41
C SER A 30 -32.02 -8.58 9.50
N ALA A 31 -32.06 -9.45 10.52
CA ALA A 31 -32.95 -9.28 11.67
C ALA A 31 -32.45 -8.22 12.67
N THR A 32 -31.15 -7.95 12.72
CA THR A 32 -30.57 -7.01 13.69
C THR A 32 -30.87 -5.55 13.30
N ASP A 33 -30.89 -5.23 12.01
CA ASP A 33 -31.25 -3.89 11.51
C ASP A 33 -32.76 -3.57 11.59
N VAL A 34 -33.63 -4.58 11.45
CA VAL A 34 -35.09 -4.39 11.56
C VAL A 34 -35.53 -4.26 13.03
N LEU A 35 -34.81 -4.89 13.97
CA LEU A 35 -35.14 -4.84 15.39
C LEU A 35 -34.58 -3.62 16.11
N HIS A 36 -33.53 -2.98 15.60
CA HIS A 36 -32.91 -1.83 16.26
C HIS A 36 -33.89 -0.65 16.46
N PRO A 37 -34.68 -0.22 15.45
CA PRO A 37 -35.69 0.83 15.63
C PRO A 37 -36.77 0.45 16.64
N LEU A 38 -37.17 -0.83 16.65
CA LEU A 38 -38.20 -1.34 17.55
C LEU A 38 -37.70 -1.35 19.00
N ILE A 39 -36.46 -1.77 19.22
CA ILE A 39 -35.79 -1.77 20.54
C ILE A 39 -35.65 -0.34 21.07
N THR A 40 -35.25 0.62 20.21
CA THR A 40 -35.15 2.04 20.55
C THR A 40 -36.50 2.61 20.98
N ILE A 41 -37.58 2.31 20.24
CA ILE A 41 -38.94 2.77 20.54
C ILE A 41 -39.45 2.14 21.85
N ILE A 42 -39.28 0.84 22.05
CA ILE A 42 -39.71 0.14 23.28
C ILE A 42 -39.00 0.70 24.51
N ARG A 43 -37.69 0.97 24.41
CA ARG A 43 -36.88 1.55 25.49
C ARG A 43 -37.31 3.01 25.79
N GLY A 44 -37.53 3.81 24.75
CA GLY A 44 -38.07 5.17 24.88
C GLY A 44 -39.45 5.21 25.54
N LEU A 45 -40.33 4.27 25.18
CA LEU A 45 -41.66 4.13 25.76
C LEU A 45 -41.58 3.76 27.25
N ARG A 46 -40.64 2.88 27.64
CA ARG A 46 -40.37 2.52 29.05
C ARG A 46 -39.90 3.73 29.86
N LEU A 47 -39.01 4.56 29.31
CA LEU A 47 -38.53 5.78 29.96
C LEU A 47 -39.64 6.84 30.09
N LEU A 48 -40.53 6.96 29.11
CA LEU A 48 -41.71 7.84 29.20
C LEU A 48 -42.69 7.34 30.27
N ALA A 49 -42.94 6.04 30.34
CA ALA A 49 -43.82 5.44 31.34
C ALA A 49 -43.28 5.63 32.77
N VAL A 50 -41.98 5.43 33.00
CA VAL A 50 -41.35 5.64 34.32
C VAL A 50 -41.39 7.11 34.73
N SER A 51 -41.04 8.04 33.84
CA SER A 51 -41.13 9.49 34.13
C SER A 51 -42.58 9.94 34.39
N GLY A 52 -43.55 9.39 33.65
CA GLY A 52 -44.98 9.65 33.86
C GLY A 52 -45.46 9.15 35.22
N ARG A 53 -45.05 7.93 35.60
CA ARG A 53 -45.38 7.32 36.90
C ARG A 53 -44.78 8.09 38.07
N GLN A 54 -43.53 8.56 37.96
CA GLN A 54 -42.90 9.40 38.98
C GLN A 54 -43.61 10.76 39.14
N LYS A 55 -43.96 11.44 38.03
CA LYS A 55 -44.72 12.70 38.06
C LYS A 55 -46.15 12.52 38.61
N TRP A 56 -46.76 11.37 38.37
CA TRP A 56 -48.08 11.02 38.93
C TRP A 56 -48.00 10.75 40.44
N ALA A 57 -46.98 10.00 40.89
CA ALA A 57 -46.74 9.74 42.31
C ALA A 57 -46.46 11.04 43.09
N ALA A 58 -45.72 11.97 42.50
CA ALA A 58 -45.44 13.29 43.07
C ALA A 58 -46.63 14.28 43.03
N THR A 59 -47.76 13.93 42.40
CA THR A 59 -48.93 14.83 42.33
C THR A 59 -49.82 14.69 43.58
N PRO A 60 -50.13 15.81 44.29
CA PRO A 60 -51.01 15.82 45.47
C PRO A 60 -52.41 15.25 45.18
N LYS A 61 -53.00 14.52 46.14
CA LYS A 61 -54.26 13.77 45.95
C LYS A 61 -55.43 14.66 45.45
N GLU A 62 -55.52 15.90 45.92
CA GLU A 62 -56.58 16.85 45.55
C GLU A 62 -56.52 17.30 44.07
N ARG A 63 -55.34 17.24 43.44
CA ARG A 63 -55.15 17.63 42.03
C ARG A 63 -55.21 16.47 41.04
N ARG A 64 -55.50 15.23 41.51
CA ARG A 64 -55.56 14.04 40.65
C ARG A 64 -56.86 13.99 39.84
N GLY A 65 -57.98 14.40 40.42
CA GLY A 65 -59.30 14.42 39.76
C GLY A 65 -59.34 15.34 38.53
N PRO A 66 -59.00 16.63 38.65
CA PRO A 66 -59.00 17.56 37.52
C PRO A 66 -58.03 17.15 36.40
N LYS A 67 -56.86 16.59 36.74
CA LYS A 67 -55.90 16.10 35.75
C LYS A 67 -56.39 14.86 34.99
N LEU A 68 -57.09 13.94 35.66
CA LEU A 68 -57.72 12.79 35.00
C LEU A 68 -58.84 13.23 34.06
N PHE A 69 -59.67 14.18 34.51
CA PHE A 69 -60.74 14.72 33.69
C PHE A 69 -60.18 15.42 32.44
N LEU A 70 -59.14 16.25 32.59
CA LEU A 70 -58.47 16.89 31.46
C LEU A 70 -57.84 15.87 30.50
N ALA A 71 -57.17 14.85 31.02
CA ALA A 71 -56.59 13.79 30.19
C ALA A 71 -57.68 13.01 29.42
N ALA A 72 -58.80 12.69 30.06
CA ALA A 72 -59.94 12.02 29.43
C ALA A 72 -60.57 12.91 28.34
N ALA A 73 -60.71 14.22 28.59
CA ALA A 73 -61.19 15.18 27.60
C ALA A 73 -60.26 15.29 26.37
N CYS A 74 -58.93 15.31 26.59
CA CYS A 74 -57.96 15.30 25.49
C CYS A 74 -58.04 13.99 24.67
N VAL A 75 -58.19 12.84 25.32
CA VAL A 75 -58.36 11.55 24.63
C VAL A 75 -59.64 11.54 23.80
N LEU A 76 -60.74 12.05 24.35
CA LEU A 76 -62.01 12.15 23.63
C LEU A 76 -61.92 13.08 22.42
N ALA A 77 -61.26 14.23 22.56
CA ALA A 77 -61.02 15.16 21.45
C ALA A 77 -60.19 14.52 20.34
N VAL A 78 -59.12 13.78 20.69
CA VAL A 78 -58.29 13.05 19.72
C VAL A 78 -59.08 11.93 19.01
N ALA A 79 -59.99 11.26 19.72
CA ALA A 79 -60.81 10.19 19.15
C ALA A 79 -61.86 10.71 18.15
N LEU A 80 -62.33 11.94 18.32
CA LEU A 80 -63.36 12.56 17.47
C LEU A 80 -62.80 13.22 16.19
N VAL A 81 -61.49 13.50 16.15
CA VAL A 81 -60.83 14.09 14.97
C VAL A 81 -60.49 13.00 13.96
N PRO A 82 -60.85 13.15 12.67
CA PRO A 82 -60.45 12.19 11.63
C PRO A 82 -58.92 12.09 11.57
N TYR A 83 -58.41 10.85 11.57
CA TYR A 83 -56.98 10.50 11.69
C TYR A 83 -56.31 10.87 13.03
N GLY A 84 -57.04 11.40 14.00
CA GLY A 84 -56.53 11.78 15.33
C GLY A 84 -55.82 10.64 16.07
N PRO A 85 -56.41 9.43 16.17
CA PRO A 85 -55.75 8.29 16.82
C PRO A 85 -54.44 7.87 16.16
N ILE A 86 -54.37 7.94 14.82
CA ILE A 86 -53.17 7.58 14.05
C ILE A 86 -52.08 8.63 14.25
N LEU A 87 -52.43 9.92 14.20
CA LEU A 87 -51.47 11.01 14.47
C LEU A 87 -50.94 10.98 15.89
N ALA A 88 -51.79 10.64 16.88
CA ALA A 88 -51.38 10.44 18.27
C ALA A 88 -50.38 9.29 18.40
N LEU A 89 -50.63 8.16 17.70
CA LEU A 89 -49.70 7.04 17.68
C LEU A 89 -48.34 7.45 17.06
N ILE A 90 -48.36 8.14 15.92
CA ILE A 90 -47.14 8.62 15.25
C ILE A 90 -46.36 9.60 16.15
N THR A 91 -47.04 10.54 16.82
CA THR A 91 -46.36 11.48 17.73
C THR A 91 -45.77 10.78 18.96
N VAL A 92 -46.47 9.79 19.53
CA VAL A 92 -45.93 8.98 20.64
C VAL A 92 -44.73 8.15 20.18
N MET A 93 -44.80 7.51 19.01
CA MET A 93 -43.67 6.76 18.45
C MET A 93 -42.47 7.68 18.16
N GLY A 94 -42.71 8.88 17.60
CA GLY A 94 -41.67 9.87 17.36
C GLY A 94 -41.02 10.37 18.66
N ALA A 95 -41.80 10.63 19.70
CA ALA A 95 -41.29 11.03 21.01
C ALA A 95 -40.52 9.89 21.71
N ALA A 96 -40.98 8.64 21.57
CA ALA A 96 -40.31 7.45 22.08
C ALA A 96 -38.98 7.21 21.34
N ALA A 97 -38.95 7.29 20.01
CA ALA A 97 -37.74 7.20 19.21
C ALA A 97 -36.74 8.31 19.56
N TRP A 98 -37.22 9.55 19.74
CA TRP A 98 -36.37 10.68 20.14
C TRP A 98 -35.73 10.48 21.52
N LYS A 99 -36.50 10.02 22.51
CA LYS A 99 -36.02 9.79 23.89
C LYS A 99 -35.25 8.48 24.04
N GLY A 100 -35.46 7.53 23.14
CA GLY A 100 -34.81 6.21 23.11
C GLY A 100 -33.47 6.18 22.40
N ARG A 101 -33.14 7.19 21.57
CA ARG A 101 -31.80 7.33 20.98
C ARG A 101 -30.75 7.35 22.10
N GLU A 102 -29.76 6.47 21.99
CA GLU A 102 -28.57 6.55 22.82
C GLU A 102 -27.87 7.87 22.54
N ARG A 103 -28.06 8.84 23.43
CA ARG A 103 -26.94 9.69 23.81
C ARG A 103 -26.11 8.81 24.72
N THR A 104 -25.09 8.18 24.17
CA THR A 104 -23.96 7.72 24.98
C THR A 104 -23.61 8.90 25.89
N PRO A 105 -23.77 8.78 27.22
CA PRO A 105 -23.32 9.83 28.11
C PRO A 105 -21.84 10.04 27.79
N VAL A 106 -21.46 11.29 27.53
CA VAL A 106 -20.06 11.67 27.29
C VAL A 106 -19.26 11.11 28.47
N LYS A 107 -18.34 10.18 28.21
CA LYS A 107 -17.44 9.59 29.22
C LYS A 107 -16.65 10.76 29.80
N THR A 108 -17.06 11.29 30.95
CA THR A 108 -16.37 12.38 31.63
C THR A 108 -15.20 11.77 32.39
N GLY A 109 -14.03 11.81 31.74
CA GLY A 109 -12.77 11.40 32.34
C GLY A 109 -12.40 9.93 32.12
N PRO A 110 -11.13 9.60 32.40
CA PRO A 110 -10.60 8.25 32.28
C PRO A 110 -11.20 7.34 33.36
N ASP A 111 -11.35 6.06 33.04
CA ASP A 111 -11.67 5.07 34.07
C ASP A 111 -10.48 4.82 35.02
N GLU A 112 -10.68 4.01 36.07
CA GLU A 112 -9.62 3.76 37.07
C GLU A 112 -8.38 3.08 36.46
N ALA A 113 -8.55 2.23 35.45
CA ALA A 113 -7.44 1.54 34.79
C ALA A 113 -6.66 2.50 33.87
N GLU A 114 -7.38 3.33 33.11
CA GLU A 114 -6.84 4.43 32.29
C GLU A 114 -6.06 5.42 33.17
N SER A 115 -6.62 5.83 34.31
CA SER A 115 -5.97 6.72 35.29
C SER A 115 -4.71 6.11 35.90
N THR A 116 -4.76 4.82 36.26
CA THR A 116 -3.59 4.09 36.77
C THR A 116 -2.47 4.03 35.73
N ARG A 117 -2.81 3.85 34.46
CA ARG A 117 -1.85 3.84 33.35
C ARG A 117 -1.19 5.20 33.15
N LEU A 118 -1.97 6.30 33.20
CA LEU A 118 -1.43 7.66 33.13
C LEU A 118 -0.50 7.94 34.32
N ARG A 119 -0.90 7.60 35.54
CA ARG A 119 -0.03 7.75 36.72
C ARG A 119 1.28 6.97 36.59
N ALA A 120 1.23 5.72 36.13
CA ALA A 120 2.43 4.91 35.92
C ALA A 120 3.35 5.48 34.82
N LEU A 121 2.78 6.15 33.81
CA LEU A 121 3.54 6.84 32.76
C LEU A 121 4.20 8.11 33.30
N TYR A 122 3.46 8.90 34.07
CA TYR A 122 3.94 10.10 34.74
C TYR A 122 5.13 9.78 35.66
N GLU A 123 4.98 8.79 36.55
CA GLU A 123 6.06 8.33 37.44
C GLU A 123 7.31 7.89 36.68
N ALA A 124 7.15 7.31 35.48
CA ALA A 124 8.26 6.89 34.66
C ALA A 124 9.01 8.06 33.99
N LEU A 125 8.35 9.22 33.81
CA LEU A 125 8.92 10.44 33.24
C LEU A 125 9.65 11.29 34.30
N VAL A 126 9.30 11.16 35.58
CA VAL A 126 9.91 11.92 36.69
C VAL A 126 11.45 11.92 36.65
N PRO A 127 12.16 10.80 36.43
CA PRO A 127 13.63 10.81 36.40
C PRO A 127 14.25 11.63 35.27
N TYR A 128 13.48 11.96 34.23
CA TYR A 128 13.97 12.69 33.05
C TYR A 128 13.55 14.16 33.03
N PHE A 129 12.42 14.48 33.66
CA PHE A 129 11.86 15.83 33.68
C PHE A 129 11.97 16.52 35.04
N SER A 130 12.46 15.86 36.09
CA SER A 130 12.62 16.48 37.42
C SER A 130 14.07 16.84 37.70
N VAL A 131 14.31 18.00 38.33
CA VAL A 131 15.62 18.40 38.86
C VAL A 131 15.50 18.71 40.36
N PRO A 132 16.52 18.37 41.20
CA PRO A 132 16.42 18.54 42.66
C PRO A 132 16.24 19.99 43.14
N ASP A 133 16.67 20.96 42.34
CA ASP A 133 16.69 22.38 42.71
C ASP A 133 15.41 23.15 42.31
N ASP A 134 14.42 22.47 41.71
CA ASP A 134 13.14 23.07 41.33
C ASP A 134 12.20 23.14 42.55
N PRO A 135 11.75 24.34 42.98
CA PRO A 135 10.89 24.49 44.14
C PRO A 135 9.43 24.05 43.91
N ASP A 136 8.96 23.98 42.66
CA ASP A 136 7.61 23.52 42.30
C ASP A 136 7.64 22.69 41.01
N PRO A 137 8.23 21.47 41.06
CA PRO A 137 8.46 20.68 39.87
C PRO A 137 7.16 20.14 39.29
N LEU A 138 6.98 20.32 37.98
CA LEU A 138 5.86 19.72 37.23
C LEU A 138 5.85 18.19 37.35
N PHE A 139 7.04 17.59 37.47
CA PHE A 139 7.24 16.15 37.66
C PHE A 139 7.88 15.86 39.02
N ALA A 140 7.15 15.20 39.91
CA ALA A 140 7.64 14.71 41.20
C ALA A 140 7.04 13.34 41.52
N HIS A 141 7.78 12.50 42.26
CA HIS A 141 7.26 11.23 42.72
C HIS A 141 6.06 11.44 43.65
N GLY A 142 4.95 10.74 43.38
CA GLY A 142 3.67 10.95 44.04
C GLY A 142 2.94 12.24 43.64
N GLY A 143 3.44 12.94 42.61
CA GLY A 143 2.84 14.15 42.05
C GLY A 143 1.54 13.89 41.27
N ASP A 144 0.86 14.97 40.92
CA ASP A 144 -0.38 14.93 40.16
C ASP A 144 -0.10 14.98 38.66
N TRP A 145 -0.53 13.94 37.94
CA TRP A 145 -0.32 13.81 36.50
C TRP A 145 -1.23 14.75 35.69
N GLU A 146 -2.35 15.22 36.25
CA GLU A 146 -3.35 16.03 35.53
C GLU A 146 -2.78 17.35 35.02
N LYS A 147 -1.80 17.92 35.72
CA LYS A 147 -1.10 19.15 35.30
C LYS A 147 -0.09 18.93 34.17
N ALA A 148 0.47 17.72 34.07
CA ALA A 148 1.50 17.39 33.08
C ALA A 148 0.89 16.86 31.78
N PHE A 149 -0.29 16.25 31.83
CA PHE A 149 -0.97 15.67 30.68
C PHE A 149 -2.22 16.47 30.28
N ASP A 150 -2.01 17.48 29.43
CA ASP A 150 -3.06 18.41 28.99
C ASP A 150 -4.14 17.78 28.09
N GLY A 151 -3.88 16.59 27.55
CA GLY A 151 -4.82 15.91 26.68
C GLY A 151 -4.44 14.47 26.42
N TYR A 152 -5.41 13.57 26.53
CA TYR A 152 -5.23 12.15 26.27
C TYR A 152 -6.47 11.56 25.63
N THR A 153 -6.28 10.48 24.87
CA THR A 153 -7.38 9.73 24.26
C THR A 153 -7.03 8.26 24.27
N PHE A 154 -7.96 7.44 24.76
CA PHE A 154 -7.88 5.98 24.71
C PHE A 154 -8.70 5.45 23.55
N ASP A 155 -8.26 4.34 22.96
CA ASP A 155 -9.06 3.59 22.00
C ASP A 155 -10.06 2.66 22.70
N GLY A 156 -10.85 1.92 21.91
CA GLY A 156 -11.88 1.00 22.43
C GLY A 156 -11.34 -0.12 23.32
N ASP A 157 -10.02 -0.38 23.27
CA ASP A 157 -9.34 -1.39 24.10
C ASP A 157 -8.71 -0.78 25.36
N GLY A 158 -8.95 0.50 25.65
CA GLY A 158 -8.37 1.21 26.79
C GLY A 158 -6.86 1.46 26.65
N ARG A 159 -6.32 1.45 25.41
CA ARG A 159 -4.92 1.77 25.13
C ARG A 159 -4.77 3.21 24.67
N LEU A 160 -3.65 3.81 25.02
CA LEU A 160 -3.38 5.21 24.71
C LEU A 160 -3.19 5.39 23.19
N SER A 161 -4.05 6.20 22.58
CA SER A 161 -4.03 6.53 21.14
C SER A 161 -3.49 7.94 20.89
N ARG A 162 -3.67 8.86 21.84
CA ARG A 162 -3.08 10.18 21.86
C ARG A 162 -2.70 10.58 23.28
N LEU A 163 -1.56 11.21 23.44
CA LEU A 163 -1.10 11.81 24.68
C LEU A 163 -0.38 13.12 24.38
N GLN A 164 -0.74 14.17 25.09
CA GLN A 164 -0.06 15.45 25.09
C GLN A 164 0.60 15.62 26.46
N VAL A 165 1.92 15.78 26.44
CA VAL A 165 2.75 15.95 27.62
C VAL A 165 3.35 17.34 27.58
N SER A 166 3.11 18.15 28.61
CA SER A 166 3.87 19.36 28.87
C SER A 166 5.14 19.00 29.63
N TYR A 167 6.29 19.48 29.17
CA TYR A 167 7.57 19.25 29.82
C TYR A 167 8.19 20.54 30.35
N PRO A 168 9.09 20.48 31.36
CA PRO A 168 9.69 21.68 31.91
C PRO A 168 10.66 22.37 30.94
N ALA A 169 10.74 23.70 31.00
CA ALA A 169 11.57 24.50 30.10
C ALA A 169 13.09 24.25 30.21
N TYR A 170 13.54 23.60 31.30
CA TYR A 170 14.94 23.20 31.45
C TYR A 170 15.26 21.84 30.81
N PHE A 171 14.27 21.10 30.32
CA PHE A 171 14.52 19.87 29.58
C PHE A 171 15.26 20.20 28.28
N THR A 172 16.34 19.48 27.99
CA THR A 172 17.18 19.70 26.80
C THR A 172 16.55 19.11 25.55
N ASP A 173 15.36 19.58 25.18
CA ASP A 173 14.69 19.12 23.97
C ASP A 173 15.53 19.34 22.72
N GLY A 174 16.37 20.36 22.62
CA GLY A 174 17.31 20.55 21.50
C GLY A 174 18.30 19.39 21.26
N GLU A 175 18.49 18.49 22.24
CA GLU A 175 19.35 17.32 22.10
C GLU A 175 18.57 16.10 21.59
N ALA A 176 18.93 15.58 20.41
CA ALA A 176 18.31 14.38 19.84
C ALA A 176 18.36 13.17 20.79
N ALA A 177 19.46 13.01 21.53
CA ALA A 177 19.60 11.93 22.51
C ALA A 177 18.60 12.05 23.68
N ALA A 178 18.25 13.27 24.09
CA ALA A 178 17.24 13.49 25.13
C ALA A 178 15.84 13.15 24.62
N ARG A 179 15.47 13.60 23.41
CA ARG A 179 14.19 13.23 22.77
C ARG A 179 14.04 11.73 22.62
N SER A 180 15.06 11.05 22.06
CA SER A 180 15.02 9.60 21.83
C SER A 180 14.81 8.79 23.11
N ARG A 181 15.37 9.22 24.26
CA ARG A 181 15.13 8.58 25.57
C ARG A 181 13.65 8.65 25.97
N ILE A 182 13.03 9.81 25.82
CA ILE A 182 11.60 10.00 26.13
C ILE A 182 10.73 9.21 25.16
N GLU A 183 11.00 9.25 23.86
CA GLU A 183 10.27 8.48 22.85
C GLU A 183 10.33 6.97 23.14
N GLN A 184 11.51 6.45 23.47
CA GLN A 184 11.71 5.04 23.80
C GLN A 184 10.95 4.63 25.08
N LEU A 185 10.95 5.50 26.09
CA LEU A 185 10.21 5.30 27.33
C LEU A 185 8.70 5.24 27.06
N LEU A 186 8.16 6.25 26.36
CA LEU A 186 6.74 6.36 26.02
C LEU A 186 6.29 5.18 25.15
N HIS A 187 7.08 4.81 24.15
CA HIS A 187 6.83 3.63 23.31
C HIS A 187 6.75 2.35 24.16
N THR A 188 7.71 2.15 25.07
CA THR A 188 7.75 0.97 25.93
C THR A 188 6.55 0.90 26.89
N LYS A 189 6.17 2.02 27.48
CA LYS A 189 5.08 2.09 28.47
C LYS A 189 3.68 2.10 27.84
N SER A 190 3.56 2.56 26.60
CA SER A 190 2.28 2.62 25.85
C SER A 190 1.97 1.32 25.10
N GLY A 191 3.01 0.51 24.82
CA GLY A 191 2.90 -0.86 24.31
C GLY A 191 3.59 -1.05 22.96
N ARG A 192 4.39 -2.11 22.82
CA ARG A 192 5.35 -2.35 21.72
C ARG A 192 4.77 -2.89 20.41
N GLY A 193 3.44 -2.98 20.29
CA GLY A 193 2.76 -3.57 19.11
C GLY A 193 2.16 -2.55 18.15
N ARG A 194 2.46 -1.26 18.32
CA ARG A 194 1.85 -0.17 17.54
C ARG A 194 2.91 0.79 17.05
N GLU A 195 2.58 1.47 15.97
CA GLU A 195 3.34 2.62 15.49
C GLU A 195 2.92 3.86 16.29
N TYR A 196 3.90 4.61 16.79
CA TYR A 196 3.68 5.89 17.44
C TYR A 196 4.44 6.97 16.68
N ARG A 197 3.80 8.13 16.53
CA ARG A 197 4.39 9.37 16.05
C ARG A 197 4.59 10.31 17.23
N PHE A 198 5.78 10.87 17.33
CA PHE A 198 6.13 11.88 18.33
C PHE A 198 6.33 13.21 17.63
N ALA A 199 5.61 14.24 18.09
CA ALA A 199 5.75 15.60 17.60
C ALA A 199 6.15 16.50 18.79
N TRP A 200 7.34 17.08 18.69
CA TRP A 200 7.87 18.02 19.66
C TRP A 200 7.55 19.45 19.22
N ASP A 201 6.96 20.22 20.12
CA ASP A 201 6.69 21.65 20.01
C ASP A 201 7.59 22.36 21.03
N GLU A 202 8.80 22.68 20.58
CA GLU A 202 9.88 23.28 21.40
C GLU A 202 9.48 24.66 21.95
N GLU A 203 8.71 25.44 21.18
CA GLU A 203 8.28 26.77 21.60
C GLU A 203 7.28 26.70 22.76
N ALA A 204 6.41 25.69 22.78
CA ALA A 204 5.42 25.52 23.83
C ALA A 204 5.84 24.53 24.93
N ASN A 205 7.02 23.93 24.85
CA ASN A 205 7.46 22.82 25.68
C ASN A 205 6.46 21.66 25.73
N ARG A 206 6.00 21.20 24.56
CA ARG A 206 4.99 20.13 24.45
C ARG A 206 5.44 18.98 23.57
N LEU A 207 5.15 17.76 24.03
CA LEU A 207 5.30 16.53 23.28
C LEU A 207 3.92 15.93 23.02
N VAL A 208 3.59 15.72 21.74
CA VAL A 208 2.39 15.01 21.34
C VAL A 208 2.77 13.63 20.80
N MET A 209 2.38 12.59 21.53
CA MET A 209 2.41 11.21 21.06
C MET A 209 1.05 10.86 20.44
N THR A 210 1.06 10.32 19.23
CA THR A 210 -0.15 9.86 18.53
C THR A 210 0.08 8.48 17.92
N VAL A 211 -0.96 7.66 17.87
CA VAL A 211 -0.97 6.43 17.07
C VAL A 211 -1.55 6.78 15.69
N PRO A 212 -0.75 6.71 14.61
CA PRO A 212 -1.26 6.94 13.27
C PRO A 212 -2.29 5.88 12.89
N ALA A 213 -3.21 6.25 12.00
CA ALA A 213 -4.10 5.28 11.39
C ALA A 213 -3.29 4.22 10.60
N PRO A 214 -3.76 2.96 10.54
CA PRO A 214 -3.17 1.97 9.64
C PRO A 214 -3.32 2.46 8.20
N LEU A 215 -2.27 2.33 7.40
CA LEU A 215 -2.39 2.58 5.96
C LEU A 215 -3.14 1.41 5.33
N SER A 216 -3.93 1.67 4.29
CA SER A 216 -4.72 0.64 3.63
C SER A 216 -3.85 -0.40 2.92
N THR A 217 -4.11 -1.69 3.17
CA THR A 217 -3.46 -2.82 2.48
C THR A 217 -4.27 -3.34 1.29
N SER A 218 -5.47 -2.78 1.03
CA SER A 218 -6.37 -3.23 -0.02
C SER A 218 -6.22 -2.51 -1.36
N ILE A 219 -5.37 -1.48 -1.42
CA ILE A 219 -5.01 -0.83 -2.68
C ILE A 219 -4.15 -1.79 -3.50
N ALA A 220 -4.70 -2.28 -4.61
CA ALA A 220 -4.03 -3.18 -5.53
C ALA A 220 -3.41 -2.41 -6.73
N ALA A 221 -2.67 -3.14 -7.56
CA ALA A 221 -2.23 -2.67 -8.87
C ALA A 221 -3.41 -2.10 -9.67
N GLN A 222 -3.24 -0.89 -10.17
CA GLN A 222 -4.21 -0.19 -11.01
C GLN A 222 -3.48 0.90 -11.79
N ARG A 223 -4.17 1.54 -12.74
CA ARG A 223 -3.62 2.72 -13.41
C ARG A 223 -3.74 3.93 -12.47
N PHE A 224 -2.61 4.40 -11.96
CA PHE A 224 -2.57 5.60 -11.13
C PHE A 224 -2.52 6.86 -12.01
N VAL A 225 -3.27 7.90 -11.62
CA VAL A 225 -3.28 9.18 -12.34
C VAL A 225 -2.04 10.00 -11.96
N THR A 226 -0.96 9.84 -12.73
CA THR A 226 0.32 10.53 -12.55
C THR A 226 0.69 11.43 -13.73
N ALA A 227 1.61 12.38 -13.51
CA ALA A 227 2.20 13.13 -14.62
C ALA A 227 3.23 12.26 -15.38
N PRO A 228 3.60 12.59 -16.63
CA PRO A 228 4.67 11.88 -17.33
C PRO A 228 5.98 11.89 -16.52
N GLY A 229 6.61 10.72 -16.40
CA GLY A 229 7.82 10.55 -15.57
C GLY A 229 7.56 10.50 -14.06
N GLU A 230 6.33 10.27 -13.62
CA GLU A 230 5.99 10.01 -12.22
C GLU A 230 5.51 8.57 -12.03
N THR A 231 6.06 7.91 -11.01
CA THR A 231 5.73 6.53 -10.62
C THR A 231 5.29 6.53 -9.16
N VAL A 232 4.18 5.85 -8.85
CA VAL A 232 3.70 5.68 -7.48
C VAL A 232 4.42 4.49 -6.85
N LEU A 233 5.19 4.75 -5.79
CA LEU A 233 5.80 3.68 -4.99
C LEU A 233 4.79 3.04 -4.02
N GLY A 234 3.80 3.83 -3.59
CA GLY A 234 2.75 3.41 -2.66
C GLY A 234 2.06 4.61 -2.04
N PHE A 235 1.39 4.39 -0.92
CA PHE A 235 0.55 5.39 -0.24
C PHE A 235 1.03 5.65 1.18
N THR A 236 0.84 6.88 1.65
CA THR A 236 1.28 7.38 2.96
C THR A 236 0.13 8.03 3.72
N ASP A 237 0.43 8.60 4.89
CA ASP A 237 -0.56 9.32 5.71
C ASP A 237 -1.21 10.49 4.94
N PRO A 238 -2.51 10.77 5.13
CA PRO A 238 -3.25 11.81 4.42
C PRO A 238 -2.58 13.20 4.41
N ASP A 239 -1.90 13.59 5.49
CA ASP A 239 -1.26 14.92 5.62
C ASP A 239 0.25 14.93 5.34
N ALA A 240 0.84 13.78 5.05
CA ALA A 240 2.29 13.69 4.83
C ALA A 240 2.72 14.22 3.45
N VAL A 241 1.78 14.32 2.51
CA VAL A 241 1.99 14.92 1.19
C VAL A 241 0.79 15.79 0.82
N ARG A 242 1.01 16.81 -0.03
CA ARG A 242 -0.04 17.79 -0.40
C ARG A 242 -0.98 17.32 -1.51
N ARG A 243 -0.53 16.38 -2.34
CA ARG A 243 -1.29 15.88 -3.48
C ARG A 243 -1.99 14.59 -3.08
N THR A 244 -3.21 14.41 -3.56
CA THR A 244 -3.93 13.13 -3.54
C THR A 244 -4.09 12.58 -4.96
N VAL A 245 -4.36 11.29 -5.08
CA VAL A 245 -4.76 10.63 -6.32
C VAL A 245 -5.96 9.72 -6.05
N PRO A 246 -6.95 9.68 -6.95
CA PRO A 246 -8.08 8.77 -6.81
C PRO A 246 -7.60 7.34 -7.01
N VAL A 247 -7.95 6.46 -6.07
CA VAL A 247 -7.63 5.03 -6.13
C VAL A 247 -8.84 4.19 -5.76
N ARG A 248 -8.92 3.01 -6.38
CA ARG A 248 -9.78 1.94 -5.89
C ARG A 248 -9.10 1.28 -4.68
N ASP A 249 -9.76 1.39 -3.54
CA ASP A 249 -9.37 0.74 -2.29
C ASP A 249 -10.47 -0.25 -1.87
N GLY A 250 -10.20 -1.53 -2.07
CA GLY A 250 -11.24 -2.56 -2.01
C GLY A 250 -12.37 -2.22 -2.99
N ASP A 251 -13.61 -2.11 -2.50
CA ASP A 251 -14.78 -1.77 -3.31
C ASP A 251 -15.16 -0.28 -3.27
N THR A 252 -14.30 0.55 -2.66
CA THR A 252 -14.51 2.00 -2.56
C THR A 252 -13.50 2.76 -3.41
N THR A 253 -13.86 3.97 -3.83
CA THR A 253 -12.92 4.92 -4.44
C THR A 253 -12.62 6.02 -3.44
N VAL A 254 -11.34 6.24 -3.17
CA VAL A 254 -10.86 7.23 -2.20
C VAL A 254 -9.73 8.06 -2.79
N ASP A 255 -9.61 9.31 -2.35
CA ASP A 255 -8.45 10.13 -2.64
C ASP A 255 -7.34 9.80 -1.65
N ALA A 256 -6.33 9.06 -2.11
CA ALA A 256 -5.22 8.62 -1.28
C ALA A 256 -3.96 9.47 -1.51
N SER A 257 -3.14 9.60 -0.48
CA SER A 257 -1.89 10.38 -0.50
C SER A 257 -0.72 9.54 -1.05
N PRO A 258 -0.27 9.74 -2.30
CA PRO A 258 0.74 8.89 -2.94
C PRO A 258 2.16 9.33 -2.62
N VAL A 259 3.05 8.35 -2.44
CA VAL A 259 4.50 8.53 -2.49
C VAL A 259 4.92 8.47 -3.95
N VAL A 260 5.03 9.64 -4.58
CA VAL A 260 5.38 9.78 -6.00
C VAL A 260 6.88 9.93 -6.18
N TRP A 261 7.48 9.00 -6.90
CA TRP A 261 8.85 9.04 -7.35
C TRP A 261 8.93 9.60 -8.78
N ARG A 262 9.80 10.59 -8.99
CA ARG A 262 10.01 11.22 -10.29
C ARG A 262 11.20 10.59 -10.99
N THR A 263 11.06 10.31 -12.28
CA THR A 263 12.09 9.76 -13.16
C THR A 263 12.33 10.67 -14.37
N GLY A 264 13.32 10.32 -15.20
CA GLY A 264 13.68 11.07 -16.41
C GLY A 264 14.55 12.30 -16.18
N GLY A 265 14.79 13.08 -17.24
CA GLY A 265 15.85 14.11 -17.27
C GLY A 265 15.72 15.25 -16.25
N ARG A 266 14.53 15.47 -15.69
CA ARG A 266 14.28 16.48 -14.65
C ARG A 266 14.38 15.94 -13.21
N SER A 267 14.47 14.62 -13.03
CA SER A 267 14.62 14.01 -11.71
C SER A 267 16.03 14.17 -11.15
N THR A 268 16.13 14.53 -9.88
CA THR A 268 17.38 14.51 -9.12
C THR A 268 17.68 13.14 -8.51
N GLU A 269 16.70 12.25 -8.46
CA GLU A 269 16.81 10.89 -7.94
C GLU A 269 16.34 9.86 -8.99
N PRO A 270 17.05 9.69 -10.11
CA PRO A 270 16.61 8.84 -11.23
C PRO A 270 16.68 7.33 -10.96
N HIS A 271 17.27 6.88 -9.85
CA HIS A 271 17.45 5.46 -9.53
C HIS A 271 16.96 5.16 -8.10
N LEU A 272 16.44 3.94 -7.90
CA LEU A 272 15.82 3.49 -6.66
C LEU A 272 16.59 2.29 -6.06
N LEU A 273 16.77 2.30 -4.74
CA LEU A 273 17.17 1.11 -3.97
C LEU A 273 16.06 0.77 -2.96
N ALA A 274 15.52 -0.44 -3.04
CA ALA A 274 14.60 -1.00 -2.07
C ALA A 274 15.29 -2.09 -1.23
N VAL A 275 15.05 -2.11 0.07
CA VAL A 275 15.66 -3.07 0.99
C VAL A 275 14.59 -3.65 1.90
N GLY A 276 14.62 -4.95 2.15
CA GLY A 276 13.69 -5.54 3.11
C GLY A 276 14.07 -6.96 3.49
N GLN A 277 13.43 -7.49 4.52
CA GLN A 277 13.55 -8.91 4.87
C GLN A 277 12.80 -9.79 3.85
N PRO A 278 13.09 -11.10 3.75
CA PRO A 278 12.25 -12.03 2.99
C PRO A 278 10.76 -11.86 3.34
N GLY A 279 9.87 -11.84 2.33
CA GLY A 279 8.44 -11.66 2.53
C GLY A 279 7.98 -10.23 2.85
N SER A 280 8.90 -9.25 2.91
CA SER A 280 8.57 -7.84 3.15
C SER A 280 7.78 -7.16 2.02
N GLY A 281 7.76 -7.74 0.82
CA GLY A 281 7.07 -7.21 -0.35
C GLY A 281 7.93 -6.39 -1.33
N THR A 282 9.27 -6.54 -1.30
CA THR A 282 10.17 -5.92 -2.29
C THR A 282 9.88 -6.35 -3.73
N THR A 283 9.63 -7.64 -3.96
CA THR A 283 9.20 -8.17 -5.27
C THR A 283 7.87 -7.55 -5.71
N THR A 284 6.93 -7.37 -4.78
CA THR A 284 5.66 -6.66 -5.06
C THR A 284 5.88 -5.21 -5.46
N LEU A 285 6.83 -4.51 -4.82
CA LEU A 285 7.23 -3.15 -5.20
C LEU A 285 7.80 -3.12 -6.62
N ILE A 286 8.72 -4.03 -6.96
CA ILE A 286 9.29 -4.12 -8.30
C ILE A 286 8.20 -4.40 -9.34
N ARG A 287 7.30 -5.36 -9.10
CA ARG A 287 6.17 -5.64 -9.99
C ARG A 287 5.25 -4.42 -10.16
N SER A 288 4.94 -3.71 -9.08
CA SER A 288 4.16 -2.47 -9.11
C SER A 288 4.82 -1.39 -9.96
N ILE A 289 6.15 -1.25 -9.88
CA ILE A 289 6.92 -0.33 -10.73
C ILE A 289 6.92 -0.81 -12.18
N ALA A 290 7.12 -2.12 -12.42
CA ALA A 290 7.17 -2.71 -13.76
C ALA A 290 5.89 -2.43 -14.57
N VAL A 291 4.71 -2.67 -13.96
CA VAL A 291 3.42 -2.43 -14.64
C VAL A 291 3.16 -0.96 -14.92
N GLN A 292 3.70 -0.04 -14.10
CA GLN A 292 3.64 1.40 -14.36
C GLN A 292 4.61 1.81 -15.48
N ALA A 293 5.84 1.30 -15.43
CA ALA A 293 6.89 1.58 -16.40
C ALA A 293 6.50 1.17 -17.83
N LEU A 294 5.87 0.01 -17.98
CA LEU A 294 5.44 -0.54 -19.27
C LEU A 294 4.38 0.31 -20.00
N GLN A 295 3.71 1.23 -19.30
CA GLN A 295 2.74 2.13 -19.95
C GLN A 295 3.42 3.12 -20.91
N GLN A 296 4.68 3.48 -20.66
CA GLN A 296 5.37 4.55 -21.38
C GLN A 296 6.81 4.19 -21.79
N GLY A 297 7.35 3.05 -21.36
CA GLY A 297 8.75 2.69 -21.58
C GLY A 297 8.97 1.22 -21.94
N ASP A 298 10.25 0.87 -22.00
CA ASP A 298 10.72 -0.48 -22.25
C ASP A 298 11.41 -1.01 -20.97
N LEU A 299 11.35 -2.32 -20.76
CA LEU A 299 11.66 -2.95 -19.48
C LEU A 299 12.61 -4.13 -19.64
N LEU A 300 13.66 -4.15 -18.82
CA LEU A 300 14.51 -5.29 -18.53
C LEU A 300 14.32 -5.72 -17.07
N VAL A 301 14.21 -7.03 -16.84
CA VAL A 301 14.12 -7.59 -15.50
C VAL A 301 15.20 -8.63 -15.29
N ILE A 302 15.90 -8.52 -14.17
CA ILE A 302 16.88 -9.49 -13.68
C ILE A 302 16.30 -10.07 -12.37
N ASP A 303 15.90 -11.34 -12.41
CA ASP A 303 15.44 -12.11 -11.25
C ASP A 303 16.62 -12.90 -10.66
N GLY A 304 17.35 -12.29 -9.73
CA GLY A 304 18.48 -12.94 -9.06
C GLY A 304 18.08 -14.09 -8.13
N SER A 305 16.80 -14.18 -7.75
CA SER A 305 16.30 -15.30 -6.94
C SER A 305 15.98 -16.54 -7.77
N GLY A 306 15.71 -16.36 -9.06
CA GLY A 306 15.37 -17.43 -10.00
C GLY A 306 14.08 -18.17 -9.67
N THR A 307 13.20 -17.57 -8.86
CA THR A 307 11.92 -18.17 -8.45
C THR A 307 10.83 -18.01 -9.51
N GLY A 308 11.07 -17.20 -10.56
CA GLY A 308 10.14 -17.03 -11.67
C GLY A 308 9.06 -15.99 -11.40
N GLU A 309 9.24 -15.14 -10.38
CA GLU A 309 8.27 -14.13 -9.96
C GLU A 309 7.95 -13.12 -11.08
N TYR A 310 8.78 -13.04 -12.11
CA TYR A 310 8.60 -12.11 -13.22
C TYR A 310 8.07 -12.79 -14.49
N GLY A 311 7.71 -14.08 -14.44
CA GLY A 311 7.24 -14.83 -15.59
C GLY A 311 5.98 -14.26 -16.26
N THR A 312 5.13 -13.58 -15.50
CA THR A 312 3.92 -12.89 -16.03
C THR A 312 4.24 -11.78 -17.05
N LEU A 313 5.45 -11.20 -16.97
CA LEU A 313 5.93 -10.13 -17.84
C LEU A 313 6.51 -10.67 -19.15
N THR A 314 6.92 -11.94 -19.21
CA THR A 314 7.53 -12.52 -20.41
C THR A 314 6.62 -12.45 -21.62
N GLY A 315 7.16 -11.96 -22.74
CA GLY A 315 6.44 -11.82 -24.01
C GLY A 315 5.38 -10.71 -24.04
N ARG A 316 5.37 -9.81 -23.05
CA ARG A 316 4.49 -8.63 -23.03
C ARG A 316 5.10 -7.49 -23.84
N THR A 317 4.24 -6.67 -24.45
CA THR A 317 4.68 -5.47 -25.19
C THR A 317 5.50 -4.54 -24.27
N GLY A 318 6.69 -4.12 -24.72
CA GLY A 318 7.62 -3.28 -23.97
C GLY A 318 8.60 -4.05 -23.06
N VAL A 319 8.43 -5.35 -22.85
CA VAL A 319 9.39 -6.18 -22.10
C VAL A 319 10.46 -6.70 -23.05
N LEU A 320 11.69 -6.24 -22.87
CA LEU A 320 12.83 -6.60 -23.71
C LEU A 320 13.46 -7.93 -23.27
N ALA A 321 13.58 -8.17 -21.96
CA ALA A 321 14.10 -9.41 -21.40
C ALA A 321 13.64 -9.62 -19.95
N VAL A 322 13.51 -10.89 -19.56
CA VAL A 322 13.34 -11.34 -18.17
C VAL A 322 14.34 -12.47 -17.95
N GLU A 323 15.41 -12.18 -17.22
CA GLU A 323 16.54 -13.09 -17.05
C GLU A 323 16.66 -13.53 -15.60
N SER A 324 16.85 -14.82 -15.36
CA SER A 324 17.10 -15.37 -14.02
C SER A 324 18.48 -16.02 -13.88
N GLY A 325 19.14 -16.35 -14.99
CA GLY A 325 20.47 -16.96 -14.98
C GLY A 325 21.59 -15.92 -15.06
N LEU A 326 22.73 -16.21 -14.43
CA LEU A 326 23.90 -15.31 -14.43
C LEU A 326 24.36 -14.92 -15.85
N GLY A 327 24.43 -15.88 -16.78
CA GLY A 327 24.88 -15.58 -18.15
C GLY A 327 23.95 -14.61 -18.89
N GLY A 328 22.64 -14.83 -18.81
CA GLY A 328 21.63 -13.93 -19.40
C GLY A 328 21.61 -12.57 -18.72
N ALA A 329 21.77 -12.54 -17.39
CA ALA A 329 21.87 -11.30 -16.63
C ALA A 329 23.08 -10.46 -17.04
N LEU A 330 24.27 -11.06 -17.16
CA LEU A 330 25.48 -10.36 -17.59
C LEU A 330 25.33 -9.82 -19.02
N ALA A 331 24.87 -10.64 -19.96
CA ALA A 331 24.67 -10.21 -21.35
C ALA A 331 23.66 -9.06 -21.46
N THR A 332 22.57 -9.13 -20.69
CA THR A 332 21.52 -8.10 -20.66
C THR A 332 22.00 -6.79 -20.05
N LEU A 333 22.77 -6.84 -18.95
CA LEU A 333 23.32 -5.65 -18.31
C LEU A 333 24.43 -5.02 -19.13
N GLU A 334 25.26 -5.82 -19.80
CA GLU A 334 26.25 -5.34 -20.77
C GLU A 334 25.56 -4.64 -21.94
N TRP A 335 24.49 -5.22 -22.50
CA TRP A 335 23.68 -4.56 -23.51
C TRP A 335 23.10 -3.24 -22.99
N ALA A 336 22.57 -3.22 -21.76
CA ALA A 336 21.97 -2.02 -21.18
C ALA A 336 22.99 -0.89 -20.95
N ALA A 337 24.24 -1.22 -20.62
CA ALA A 337 25.33 -0.26 -20.54
C ALA A 337 25.61 0.38 -21.92
N HIS A 338 25.78 -0.45 -22.97
CA HIS A 338 25.98 0.03 -24.34
C HIS A 338 24.79 0.84 -24.86
N GLU A 339 23.55 0.42 -24.57
CA GLU A 339 22.35 1.15 -24.95
C GLU A 339 22.27 2.51 -24.24
N THR A 340 22.71 2.59 -22.97
CA THR A 340 22.81 3.86 -22.25
C THR A 340 23.77 4.81 -22.97
N GLU A 341 24.96 4.35 -23.35
CA GLU A 341 25.95 5.15 -24.08
C GLU A 341 25.43 5.60 -25.46
N ARG A 342 24.80 4.68 -26.20
CA ARG A 342 24.16 4.96 -27.48
C ARG A 342 23.16 6.10 -27.32
N ARG A 343 22.24 6.01 -26.36
CA ARG A 343 21.22 7.03 -26.09
C ARG A 343 21.82 8.39 -25.75
N LEU A 344 22.92 8.44 -24.98
CA LEU A 344 23.63 9.69 -24.68
C LEU A 344 24.19 10.35 -25.95
N ILE A 345 24.84 9.57 -26.80
CA ILE A 345 25.44 10.07 -28.05
C ILE A 345 24.35 10.63 -28.97
N PHE A 346 23.25 9.89 -29.17
CA PHE A 346 22.15 10.33 -30.02
C PHE A 346 21.44 11.57 -29.46
N THR A 347 21.17 11.61 -28.16
CA THR A 347 20.55 12.76 -27.51
C THR A 347 21.43 14.00 -27.61
N ASN A 348 22.74 13.86 -27.41
CA ASN A 348 23.68 14.99 -27.53
C ASN A 348 23.79 15.49 -28.97
N ARG A 349 23.90 14.59 -29.96
CA ARG A 349 23.92 14.95 -31.39
C ARG A 349 22.64 15.65 -31.83
N ALA A 350 21.48 15.13 -31.42
CA ALA A 350 20.18 15.75 -31.70
C ALA A 350 20.12 17.18 -31.12
N ARG A 351 20.55 17.36 -29.87
CA ARG A 351 20.62 18.67 -29.22
C ARG A 351 21.58 19.64 -29.92
N GLN A 352 22.78 19.18 -30.31
CA GLN A 352 23.78 20.00 -30.99
C GLN A 352 23.33 20.42 -32.41
N GLY A 353 22.64 19.52 -33.12
CA GLY A 353 22.12 19.77 -34.46
C GLY A 353 20.75 20.46 -34.50
N GLY A 354 20.10 20.69 -33.35
CA GLY A 354 18.74 21.23 -33.29
C GLY A 354 17.67 20.29 -33.87
N HIS A 355 17.94 18.98 -33.90
CA HIS A 355 17.04 17.96 -34.41
C HIS A 355 16.25 17.28 -33.28
N PRO A 356 15.04 16.75 -33.55
CA PRO A 356 14.35 15.91 -32.58
C PRO A 356 15.16 14.65 -32.27
N VAL A 357 15.08 14.19 -31.02
CA VAL A 357 15.64 12.90 -30.61
C VAL A 357 14.93 11.77 -31.37
N PRO A 358 15.62 10.70 -31.82
CA PRO A 358 14.98 9.53 -32.44
C PRO A 358 13.93 8.86 -31.52
N GLU A 359 12.84 8.35 -32.10
CA GLU A 359 11.72 7.76 -31.33
C GLU A 359 12.14 6.57 -30.45
N ASP A 360 13.07 5.74 -30.91
CA ASP A 360 13.61 4.60 -30.17
C ASP A 360 14.42 5.02 -28.92
N VAL A 361 14.95 6.24 -28.93
CA VAL A 361 15.68 6.85 -27.79
C VAL A 361 14.73 7.63 -26.87
N LYS A 362 13.55 8.05 -27.36
CA LYS A 362 12.57 8.79 -26.54
C LYS A 362 11.89 7.92 -25.48
N ARG A 363 11.66 6.64 -25.77
CA ARG A 363 11.03 5.71 -24.81
C ARG A 363 11.99 5.44 -23.64
N PRO A 364 11.63 5.71 -22.38
CA PRO A 364 12.49 5.43 -21.24
C PRO A 364 12.76 3.94 -21.10
N LEU A 365 14.00 3.58 -20.77
CA LEU A 365 14.41 2.21 -20.48
C LEU A 365 14.46 2.01 -18.96
N TRP A 366 13.82 0.94 -18.48
CA TRP A 366 13.81 0.55 -17.08
C TRP A 366 14.59 -0.73 -16.90
N ILE A 367 15.52 -0.73 -15.95
CA ILE A 367 16.31 -1.90 -15.56
C ILE A 367 15.92 -2.23 -14.12
N LEU A 368 15.20 -3.32 -13.93
CA LEU A 368 14.76 -3.78 -12.61
C LEU A 368 15.58 -5.00 -12.21
N LEU A 369 16.22 -4.94 -11.05
CA LEU A 369 17.01 -6.02 -10.49
C LEU A 369 16.41 -6.42 -9.14
N ASP A 370 15.98 -7.67 -9.02
CA ASP A 370 15.56 -8.25 -7.74
C ASP A 370 16.66 -9.21 -7.28
N ARG A 371 17.17 -9.01 -6.06
CA ARG A 371 18.22 -9.82 -5.43
C ARG A 371 19.52 -9.96 -6.26
N PRO A 372 20.09 -8.88 -6.84
CA PRO A 372 21.31 -8.98 -7.62
C PRO A 372 22.52 -9.49 -6.83
N ALA A 373 22.55 -9.34 -5.49
CA ALA A 373 23.64 -9.89 -4.68
C ALA A 373 23.76 -11.42 -4.76
N VAL A 374 22.65 -12.13 -5.01
CA VAL A 374 22.68 -13.59 -5.23
C VAL A 374 23.47 -13.93 -6.49
N LEU A 375 23.25 -13.17 -7.57
CA LEU A 375 24.02 -13.33 -8.81
C LEU A 375 25.48 -12.90 -8.64
N GLY A 376 25.76 -11.89 -7.81
CA GLY A 376 27.13 -11.49 -7.46
C GLY A 376 27.90 -12.62 -6.77
N HIS A 377 27.28 -13.34 -5.82
CA HIS A 377 27.89 -14.51 -5.21
C HIS A 377 28.15 -15.65 -6.21
N LEU A 378 27.22 -15.89 -7.13
CA LEU A 378 27.41 -16.87 -8.21
C LEU A 378 28.55 -16.44 -9.14
N ALA A 379 28.63 -15.17 -9.51
CA ALA A 379 29.69 -14.63 -10.34
C ALA A 379 31.07 -14.80 -9.68
N ALA A 380 31.17 -14.50 -8.39
CA ALA A 380 32.40 -14.68 -7.64
C ALA A 380 32.84 -16.15 -7.60
N ALA A 381 31.90 -17.10 -7.44
CA ALA A 381 32.19 -18.52 -7.46
C ALA A 381 32.69 -19.01 -8.85
N ASP A 382 32.15 -18.45 -9.93
CA ASP A 382 32.51 -18.78 -11.31
C ASP A 382 33.70 -17.97 -11.86
N GLY A 383 34.29 -17.07 -11.06
CA GLY A 383 35.36 -16.16 -11.50
C GLY A 383 34.92 -15.18 -12.59
N ARG A 384 33.65 -14.79 -12.58
CA ARG A 384 33.00 -13.88 -13.54
C ARG A 384 32.85 -12.49 -12.93
N THR A 385 32.63 -11.50 -13.80
CA THR A 385 32.30 -10.12 -13.43
C THR A 385 31.05 -10.06 -12.56
N ASP A 386 31.08 -9.28 -11.48
CA ASP A 386 29.89 -8.98 -10.69
C ASP A 386 28.88 -8.18 -11.53
N PRO A 387 27.61 -8.63 -11.67
CA PRO A 387 26.57 -7.88 -12.36
C PRO A 387 26.45 -6.40 -11.95
N GLN A 388 26.78 -6.05 -10.70
CA GLN A 388 26.75 -4.66 -10.23
C GLN A 388 27.79 -3.76 -10.90
N GLU A 389 28.92 -4.29 -11.38
CA GLU A 389 29.93 -3.50 -12.09
C GLU A 389 29.39 -2.95 -13.41
N LEU A 390 28.54 -3.72 -14.10
CA LEU A 390 27.89 -3.32 -15.35
C LEU A 390 26.84 -2.21 -15.16
N LEU A 391 26.39 -1.96 -13.92
CA LEU A 391 25.47 -0.88 -13.62
C LEU A 391 26.14 0.50 -13.55
N GLN A 392 27.48 0.57 -13.64
CA GLN A 392 28.19 1.84 -13.49
C GLN A 392 27.72 2.90 -14.48
N VAL A 393 27.60 2.55 -15.77
CA VAL A 393 27.18 3.47 -16.83
C VAL A 393 25.69 3.81 -16.72
N PRO A 394 24.75 2.85 -16.60
CA PRO A 394 23.34 3.14 -16.37
C PRO A 394 23.06 4.02 -15.14
N LEU A 395 23.79 3.83 -14.04
CA LEU A 395 23.58 4.61 -12.81
C LEU A 395 24.18 6.03 -12.87
N ARG A 396 25.32 6.20 -13.54
CA ARG A 396 25.98 7.52 -13.66
C ARG A 396 25.32 8.40 -14.72
N HIS A 397 24.90 7.80 -15.82
CA HIS A 397 24.46 8.53 -17.01
C HIS A 397 22.99 8.31 -17.36
N GLY A 398 22.29 7.41 -16.66
CA GLY A 398 20.92 7.02 -17.01
C GLY A 398 19.94 8.17 -17.04
N ARG A 399 20.04 9.13 -16.11
CA ARG A 399 19.21 10.35 -16.13
C ARG A 399 19.23 11.07 -17.49
N ALA A 400 20.41 11.26 -18.06
CA ALA A 400 20.59 11.97 -19.32
C ALA A 400 20.24 11.07 -20.52
N ALA A 401 20.33 9.76 -20.36
CA ALA A 401 20.00 8.76 -21.38
C ALA A 401 18.52 8.31 -21.34
N GLY A 402 17.71 8.76 -20.37
CA GLY A 402 16.37 8.22 -20.16
C GLY A 402 16.35 6.77 -19.66
N VAL A 403 17.39 6.35 -18.93
CA VAL A 403 17.53 5.01 -18.33
C VAL A 403 17.34 5.12 -16.82
N THR A 404 16.43 4.31 -16.28
CA THR A 404 16.11 4.21 -14.86
C THR A 404 16.52 2.84 -14.34
N VAL A 405 17.11 2.80 -13.14
CA VAL A 405 17.57 1.55 -12.52
C VAL A 405 16.89 1.43 -11.17
N VAL A 406 16.29 0.27 -10.92
CA VAL A 406 15.68 -0.09 -9.65
C VAL A 406 16.34 -1.36 -9.17
N LEU A 407 16.86 -1.34 -7.95
CA LEU A 407 17.41 -2.50 -7.29
C LEU A 407 16.56 -2.79 -6.06
N ALA A 408 16.20 -4.06 -5.84
CA ALA A 408 15.75 -4.52 -4.54
C ALA A 408 16.68 -5.62 -4.02
N ASP A 409 17.05 -5.53 -2.76
CA ASP A 409 17.80 -6.59 -2.09
C ASP A 409 17.40 -6.72 -0.62
N GLN A 410 18.06 -7.62 0.11
CA GLN A 410 17.86 -7.81 1.53
C GLN A 410 18.89 -7.03 2.37
N PHE A 411 18.62 -6.93 3.66
CA PHE A 411 19.49 -6.21 4.59
C PHE A 411 20.90 -6.81 4.68
N ASP A 412 21.05 -8.12 4.53
CA ASP A 412 22.34 -8.82 4.55
C ASP A 412 23.22 -8.46 3.33
N ALA A 413 22.60 -8.20 2.18
CA ALA A 413 23.27 -7.74 0.97
C ALA A 413 23.71 -6.26 1.03
N LEU A 414 23.32 -5.51 2.06
CA LEU A 414 23.68 -4.10 2.16
C LEU A 414 25.17 -3.87 2.21
N GLU A 415 25.99 -4.79 2.72
CA GLU A 415 27.44 -4.63 2.79
C GLU A 415 28.12 -4.89 1.44
N THR A 416 27.50 -5.70 0.58
CA THR A 416 28.03 -6.08 -0.75
C THR A 416 27.64 -5.10 -1.87
N LEU A 417 26.80 -4.10 -1.57
CA LEU A 417 26.47 -3.05 -2.54
C LEU A 417 27.72 -2.24 -2.93
N THR A 418 27.94 -2.12 -4.24
CA THR A 418 29.02 -1.29 -4.77
C THR A 418 28.81 0.19 -4.45
N GLU A 419 29.91 0.95 -4.39
CA GLU A 419 29.86 2.40 -4.14
C GLU A 419 28.99 3.13 -5.18
N THR A 420 29.04 2.69 -6.45
CA THR A 420 28.23 3.30 -7.51
C THR A 420 26.73 3.13 -7.23
N VAL A 421 26.28 1.95 -6.80
CA VAL A 421 24.88 1.72 -6.40
C VAL A 421 24.52 2.63 -5.24
N ARG A 422 25.30 2.65 -4.16
CA ARG A 422 25.00 3.46 -2.96
C ARG A 422 24.87 4.95 -3.26
N THR A 423 25.79 5.48 -4.06
CA THR A 423 25.85 6.93 -4.36
C THR A 423 24.75 7.40 -5.32
N HIS A 424 24.33 6.56 -6.27
CA HIS A 424 23.39 6.94 -7.34
C HIS A 424 21.94 6.53 -7.06
N THR A 425 21.68 5.64 -6.09
CA THR A 425 20.32 5.27 -5.64
C THR A 425 19.86 6.12 -4.46
N ARG A 426 19.58 7.40 -4.75
CA ARG A 426 19.16 8.38 -3.72
C ARG A 426 17.68 8.31 -3.37
N ALA A 427 16.85 7.72 -4.24
CA ALA A 427 15.52 7.30 -3.84
C ALA A 427 15.64 5.93 -3.16
N ARG A 428 15.19 5.83 -1.91
CA ARG A 428 15.37 4.63 -1.08
C ARG A 428 14.07 4.20 -0.42
N VAL A 429 13.86 2.90 -0.34
CA VAL A 429 12.70 2.28 0.31
C VAL A 429 13.19 1.19 1.25
N VAL A 430 12.61 1.13 2.44
CA VAL A 430 12.78 0.03 3.39
C VAL A 430 11.42 -0.61 3.60
N LEU A 431 11.29 -1.92 3.40
CA LEU A 431 10.05 -2.67 3.60
C LEU A 431 10.23 -3.75 4.67
N GLY A 432 9.12 -4.04 5.36
CA GLY A 432 9.06 -5.07 6.39
C GLY A 432 9.56 -4.59 7.76
N PRO A 433 9.61 -5.51 8.74
CA PRO A 433 10.15 -5.22 10.06
C PRO A 433 11.63 -4.83 10.00
N ALA A 434 11.98 -3.70 10.60
CA ALA A 434 13.35 -3.21 10.70
C ALA A 434 13.50 -2.30 11.92
N SER A 435 14.69 -2.28 12.53
CA SER A 435 15.00 -1.36 13.62
C SER A 435 15.10 0.09 13.11
N ARG A 436 14.99 1.07 14.02
CA ARG A 436 15.17 2.48 13.68
C ARG A 436 16.56 2.71 13.07
N GLU A 437 17.59 2.06 13.61
CA GLU A 437 18.97 2.16 13.14
C GLU A 437 19.13 1.59 11.72
N GLN A 438 18.52 0.43 11.43
CA GLN A 438 18.54 -0.16 10.09
C GLN A 438 17.85 0.73 9.06
N ILE A 439 16.68 1.29 9.42
CA ILE A 439 15.94 2.22 8.57
C ILE A 439 16.79 3.48 8.33
N THR A 440 17.40 4.05 9.36
CA THR A 440 18.26 5.23 9.24
C THR A 440 19.51 4.95 8.42
N ALA A 441 20.14 3.79 8.54
CA ALA A 441 21.31 3.41 7.76
C ALA A 441 20.99 3.34 6.25
N VAL A 442 19.80 2.84 5.89
CA VAL A 442 19.36 2.79 4.50
C VAL A 442 18.85 4.15 4.04
N LEU A 443 17.91 4.80 4.75
CA LEU A 443 17.27 6.02 4.27
C LEU A 443 18.12 7.29 4.51
N GLY A 444 19.13 7.23 5.37
CA GLY A 444 19.96 8.37 5.76
C GLY A 444 19.25 9.40 6.64
N ALA A 445 18.08 9.06 7.20
CA ALA A 445 17.30 9.86 8.14
C ALA A 445 16.38 8.95 8.94
N GLU A 446 16.03 9.37 10.16
CA GLU A 446 15.15 8.60 11.04
C GLU A 446 13.70 8.58 10.51
N PRO A 447 12.98 7.46 10.69
CA PRO A 447 11.55 7.41 10.43
C PRO A 447 10.79 8.35 11.38
N ASN A 448 9.71 8.93 10.87
CA ASN A 448 8.81 9.80 11.63
C ASN A 448 7.88 9.05 12.60
N THR A 449 8.02 7.73 12.70
CA THR A 449 7.27 6.86 13.61
C THR A 449 8.15 5.76 14.19
N THR A 450 7.74 5.18 15.33
CA THR A 450 8.37 3.97 15.85
C THR A 450 8.03 2.78 14.93
N PRO A 451 9.03 2.12 14.32
CA PRO A 451 8.79 0.93 13.52
C PRO A 451 8.19 -0.18 14.40
N PRO A 452 7.07 -0.80 14.01
CA PRO A 452 6.49 -1.88 14.78
C PRO A 452 7.24 -3.19 14.47
N PRO A 453 7.22 -4.17 15.39
CA PRO A 453 7.94 -5.44 15.21
C PRO A 453 7.35 -6.32 14.11
N GLU A 454 6.07 -6.14 13.79
CA GLU A 454 5.35 -6.86 12.74
C GLU A 454 4.62 -5.86 11.85
N VAL A 455 4.69 -6.08 10.55
CA VAL A 455 3.98 -5.28 9.55
C VAL A 455 3.45 -6.17 8.42
N PRO A 456 2.35 -5.78 7.76
CA PRO A 456 1.92 -6.47 6.55
C PRO A 456 2.94 -6.30 5.42
N ALA A 457 2.95 -7.23 4.46
CA ALA A 457 3.79 -7.12 3.27
C ALA A 457 3.51 -5.81 2.51
N GLY A 458 4.57 -5.20 1.98
CA GLY A 458 4.53 -3.91 1.32
C GLY A 458 4.50 -2.70 2.27
N ARG A 459 4.45 -2.91 3.59
CA ARG A 459 4.58 -1.82 4.58
C ARG A 459 6.05 -1.46 4.80
N GLY A 460 6.32 -0.17 4.96
CA GLY A 460 7.61 0.29 5.45
C GLY A 460 7.76 1.80 5.34
N TYR A 461 8.92 2.26 4.85
CA TYR A 461 9.29 3.66 4.77
C TYR A 461 9.98 3.98 3.44
N ALA A 462 9.79 5.19 2.95
CA ALA A 462 10.48 5.69 1.76
C ALA A 462 11.11 7.06 2.03
N ARG A 463 12.25 7.31 1.40
CA ARG A 463 12.86 8.63 1.33
C ARG A 463 13.35 8.91 -0.08
N LEU A 464 12.89 10.01 -0.64
CA LEU A 464 13.28 10.45 -1.98
C LEU A 464 14.34 11.55 -1.85
N GLY A 465 15.60 11.20 -2.10
CA GLY A 465 16.71 12.14 -2.02
C GLY A 465 16.91 12.65 -0.60
N THR A 466 16.87 13.96 -0.44
CA THR A 466 16.96 14.62 0.87
C THR A 466 15.59 14.92 1.49
N GLY A 467 14.50 14.50 0.86
CA GLY A 467 13.13 14.70 1.34
C GLY A 467 12.84 14.00 2.68
N PRO A 468 11.61 14.19 3.21
CA PRO A 468 11.20 13.56 4.46
C PRO A 468 11.11 12.04 4.32
N VAL A 469 11.28 11.33 5.44
CA VAL A 469 10.95 9.91 5.52
C VAL A 469 9.45 9.76 5.67
N LEU A 470 8.84 9.03 4.74
CA LEU A 470 7.40 8.81 4.68
C LEU A 470 7.09 7.35 5.01
N ARG A 471 6.05 7.09 5.81
CA ARG A 471 5.46 5.75 5.89
C ARG A 471 4.95 5.35 4.50
N LEU A 472 5.09 4.09 4.15
CA LEU A 472 4.75 3.58 2.83
C LEU A 472 3.94 2.29 2.96
N GLN A 473 2.86 2.20 2.18
CA GLN A 473 2.24 0.93 1.84
C GLN A 473 2.22 0.77 0.31
N VAL A 474 2.95 -0.24 -0.16
CA VAL A 474 3.06 -0.58 -1.59
C VAL A 474 1.74 -1.20 -2.07
N PRO A 475 1.29 -0.89 -3.30
CA PRO A 475 0.09 -1.50 -3.88
C PRO A 475 0.29 -3.00 -4.08
N ALA A 476 -0.72 -3.79 -3.72
CA ALA A 476 -0.67 -5.24 -3.90
C ALA A 476 -0.60 -5.61 -5.39
N THR A 477 0.54 -6.16 -5.80
CA THR A 477 0.84 -6.60 -7.18
C THR A 477 1.42 -8.01 -7.17
N PRO A 478 0.66 -9.04 -6.74
CA PRO A 478 1.13 -10.42 -6.72
C PRO A 478 1.26 -11.01 -8.13
N ASP A 479 1.82 -12.23 -8.25
CA ASP A 479 1.72 -12.98 -9.49
C ASP A 479 0.26 -13.35 -9.77
N PRO A 480 -0.34 -12.96 -10.90
CA PRO A 480 -1.70 -13.37 -11.24
C PRO A 480 -1.83 -14.89 -11.48
N TYR A 481 -0.73 -15.59 -11.76
CA TYR A 481 -0.71 -17.03 -12.04
C TYR A 481 -0.36 -17.89 -10.82
N ASP A 482 -0.07 -17.28 -9.67
CA ASP A 482 0.03 -18.02 -8.40
C ASP A 482 -1.39 -18.43 -7.94
N ASP A 483 -1.51 -19.69 -7.53
CA ASP A 483 -2.73 -20.29 -7.00
C ASP A 483 -3.17 -19.63 -5.67
N ALA A 484 -2.23 -19.11 -4.89
CA ALA A 484 -2.51 -18.39 -3.64
C ALA A 484 -3.10 -16.98 -3.88
N THR A 485 -3.01 -16.45 -5.09
CA THR A 485 -3.52 -15.11 -5.42
C THR A 485 -5.06 -15.10 -5.45
N SER A 486 -5.66 -14.17 -4.73
CA SER A 486 -7.12 -13.99 -4.73
C SER A 486 -7.64 -13.53 -6.10
N ASP A 487 -8.87 -13.90 -6.47
CA ASP A 487 -9.44 -13.51 -7.77
C ASP A 487 -9.50 -12.00 -7.98
N ALA A 488 -9.72 -11.23 -6.91
CA ALA A 488 -9.76 -9.78 -6.97
C ALA A 488 -8.38 -9.19 -7.30
N LEU A 489 -7.31 -9.67 -6.66
CA LEU A 489 -5.94 -9.23 -6.94
C LEU A 489 -5.46 -9.72 -8.30
N ARG A 490 -5.78 -10.97 -8.66
CA ARG A 490 -5.50 -11.55 -9.99
C ARG A 490 -6.07 -10.67 -11.10
N ARG A 491 -7.35 -10.31 -11.01
CA ARG A 491 -8.01 -9.41 -11.98
C ARG A 491 -7.36 -8.05 -12.02
N ALA A 492 -7.11 -7.43 -10.86
CA ALA A 492 -6.47 -6.11 -10.76
C ALA A 492 -5.10 -6.06 -11.48
N VAL A 493 -4.27 -7.11 -11.33
CA VAL A 493 -2.98 -7.19 -12.02
C VAL A 493 -3.15 -7.45 -13.53
N LEU A 494 -4.04 -8.36 -13.93
CA LEU A 494 -4.28 -8.66 -15.35
C LEU A 494 -4.80 -7.42 -16.11
N ASP A 495 -5.63 -6.59 -15.49
CA ASP A 495 -6.20 -5.38 -16.09
C ASP A 495 -5.16 -4.28 -16.40
N VAL A 496 -4.02 -4.30 -15.70
CA VAL A 496 -2.93 -3.33 -15.91
C VAL A 496 -1.78 -3.86 -16.77
N LEU A 497 -1.72 -5.17 -17.00
CA LEU A 497 -0.66 -5.77 -17.81
C LEU A 497 -0.82 -5.40 -19.29
N PRO A 498 0.26 -5.07 -20.01
CA PRO A 498 0.21 -4.88 -21.46
C PRO A 498 -0.28 -6.12 -22.19
N GLU A 499 -0.84 -5.95 -23.38
CA GLU A 499 -1.22 -7.07 -24.24
C GLU A 499 0.01 -7.86 -24.70
N ARG A 500 -0.20 -9.16 -24.95
CA ARG A 500 0.79 -10.00 -25.65
C ARG A 500 0.66 -9.75 -27.16
N PRO A 501 1.76 -9.53 -27.89
CA PRO A 501 1.71 -9.39 -29.34
C PRO A 501 0.99 -10.58 -29.99
N GLY A 502 -0.02 -10.32 -30.81
CA GLY A 502 -0.79 -11.35 -31.51
C GLY A 502 -1.98 -11.96 -30.75
N ALA A 503 -2.28 -11.49 -29.54
CA ALA A 503 -3.57 -11.78 -28.92
C ALA A 503 -4.67 -10.98 -29.63
N SER A 504 -5.42 -11.60 -30.54
CA SER A 504 -6.62 -10.98 -31.10
C SER A 504 -7.58 -10.60 -29.96
N PRO A 505 -8.16 -9.39 -29.97
CA PRO A 505 -9.18 -9.04 -28.98
C PRO A 505 -10.30 -10.08 -29.08
N GLN A 506 -10.60 -10.75 -27.96
CA GLN A 506 -11.86 -11.47 -27.84
C GLN A 506 -12.97 -10.45 -28.12
N PRO A 507 -13.82 -10.64 -29.15
CA PRO A 507 -14.93 -9.73 -29.36
C PRO A 507 -15.77 -9.72 -28.09
N ALA A 508 -15.98 -8.52 -27.53
CA ALA A 508 -16.90 -8.30 -26.44
C ALA A 508 -18.19 -9.05 -26.76
N SER A 509 -18.60 -9.98 -25.90
CA SER A 509 -19.88 -10.66 -26.02
C SER A 509 -20.98 -9.61 -25.96
N VAL A 510 -21.47 -9.22 -27.13
CA VAL A 510 -22.70 -8.45 -27.29
C VAL A 510 -23.79 -9.24 -26.56
N PRO A 511 -24.62 -8.61 -25.71
CA PRO A 511 -25.70 -9.32 -25.04
C PRO A 511 -26.62 -9.91 -26.12
N GLU A 512 -26.84 -11.22 -26.07
CA GLU A 512 -27.88 -11.89 -26.85
C GLU A 512 -29.23 -11.23 -26.56
N GLY A 513 -29.71 -10.44 -27.52
CA GLY A 513 -31.12 -10.10 -27.63
C GLY A 513 -31.91 -11.37 -27.97
N PRO A 514 -33.18 -11.46 -27.57
CA PRO A 514 -33.93 -12.71 -27.62
C PRO A 514 -34.16 -13.13 -29.07
N ALA A 515 -33.90 -14.42 -29.32
CA ALA A 515 -34.12 -15.10 -30.58
C ALA A 515 -35.61 -15.08 -30.96
N ASP A 516 -35.94 -14.42 -32.06
CA ASP A 516 -37.18 -14.69 -32.79
C ASP A 516 -36.92 -15.79 -33.82
N THR A 517 -37.80 -16.78 -33.77
CA THR A 517 -37.80 -17.99 -34.59
C THR A 517 -38.74 -17.79 -35.78
N ALA A 518 -38.24 -17.98 -37.00
CA ALA A 518 -38.97 -18.37 -38.23
C ALA A 518 -38.11 -18.05 -39.46
N THR A 519 -38.11 -18.76 -40.59
CA THR A 519 -38.53 -20.09 -41.04
C THR A 519 -37.85 -20.25 -42.40
N ASP A 520 -37.53 -21.49 -42.77
CA ASP A 520 -37.17 -22.04 -44.09
C ASP A 520 -37.16 -21.12 -45.33
N ALA A 521 -36.12 -21.28 -46.18
CA ALA A 521 -36.23 -22.08 -47.40
C ALA A 521 -35.02 -21.93 -48.35
N ALA A 522 -34.45 -23.09 -48.68
CA ALA A 522 -34.13 -23.61 -50.02
C ALA A 522 -33.00 -23.02 -50.90
N ALA A 523 -32.42 -24.00 -51.63
CA ALA A 523 -31.63 -23.96 -52.88
C ALA A 523 -30.13 -23.66 -52.73
N ASP A 524 -29.21 -24.63 -52.80
CA ASP A 524 -28.89 -25.61 -53.87
C ASP A 524 -28.01 -25.01 -55.00
N ALA A 525 -27.16 -25.87 -55.57
CA ALA A 525 -26.15 -25.70 -56.64
C ALA A 525 -24.73 -25.28 -56.18
N ARG A 526 -23.75 -26.21 -56.19
CA ARG A 526 -22.80 -26.54 -57.31
C ARG A 526 -21.76 -25.42 -57.50
N ASP A 527 -20.51 -25.63 -57.87
CA ASP A 527 -19.71 -26.74 -58.40
C ASP A 527 -18.26 -26.27 -58.19
N ASP A 528 -17.38 -27.16 -57.77
CA ASP A 528 -16.22 -27.62 -58.54
C ASP A 528 -14.89 -26.89 -58.29
N ALA A 529 -13.89 -27.75 -58.27
CA ALA A 529 -12.48 -27.51 -58.07
C ALA A 529 -11.85 -26.64 -59.17
N ASP A 530 -10.78 -25.91 -58.83
CA ASP A 530 -9.56 -26.10 -59.61
C ASP A 530 -8.27 -25.75 -58.81
N THR A 531 -7.48 -26.79 -58.64
CA THR A 531 -6.02 -26.91 -58.77
C THR A 531 -5.22 -25.65 -59.15
N ALA A 532 -4.20 -25.33 -58.33
CA ALA A 532 -2.87 -24.93 -58.84
C ALA A 532 -1.82 -25.11 -57.73
N GLN A 533 -1.08 -26.22 -57.80
CA GLN A 533 0.25 -26.38 -57.20
C GLN A 533 1.32 -25.76 -58.13
N VAL A 534 2.58 -26.00 -57.77
CA VAL A 534 3.88 -25.80 -58.48
C VAL A 534 4.57 -24.43 -58.17
N PRO A 535 5.93 -24.35 -58.12
CA PRO A 535 6.78 -24.74 -56.97
C PRO A 535 7.99 -23.78 -56.71
N VAL A 536 8.74 -24.11 -55.64
CA VAL A 536 10.19 -24.00 -55.38
C VAL A 536 11.09 -23.18 -56.33
N ALA A 537 11.90 -22.27 -55.74
CA ALA A 537 13.30 -22.07 -56.14
C ALA A 537 14.16 -21.67 -54.92
N VAL A 538 15.11 -22.56 -54.60
CA VAL A 538 16.25 -22.36 -53.72
C VAL A 538 17.40 -21.90 -54.62
N GLU A 539 18.11 -20.83 -54.26
CA GLU A 539 19.46 -20.62 -54.79
C GLU A 539 20.37 -20.06 -53.70
N ALA A 540 21.33 -20.89 -53.32
CA ALA A 540 22.50 -20.54 -52.55
C ALA A 540 23.64 -20.28 -53.53
N MET A 541 24.40 -19.21 -53.34
CA MET A 541 25.77 -19.13 -53.84
C MET A 541 26.65 -18.38 -52.85
N ALA A 542 27.72 -19.07 -52.46
CA ALA A 542 28.79 -18.62 -51.60
C ALA A 542 30.02 -18.22 -52.44
N ALA A 543 30.97 -17.60 -51.72
CA ALA A 543 32.39 -17.37 -52.02
C ALA A 543 32.76 -16.11 -52.83
N GLU A 544 33.45 -15.16 -52.18
CA GLU A 544 34.93 -15.18 -52.16
C GLU A 544 35.50 -14.21 -51.12
N SER A 545 36.49 -14.72 -50.40
CA SER A 545 37.29 -14.08 -49.36
C SER A 545 38.59 -13.51 -49.95
N ARG A 546 38.98 -12.29 -49.56
CA ARG A 546 40.38 -11.84 -49.60
C ARG A 546 40.73 -10.98 -48.37
N PRO A 547 41.92 -11.13 -47.77
CA PRO A 547 42.27 -10.57 -46.47
C PRO A 547 42.96 -9.20 -46.59
N VAL A 548 42.76 -8.35 -45.57
CA VAL A 548 43.47 -7.07 -45.41
C VAL A 548 44.51 -7.23 -44.29
N GLU A 549 45.77 -7.00 -44.64
CA GLU A 549 46.93 -6.93 -43.75
C GLU A 549 46.89 -5.70 -42.81
N PRO A 550 47.51 -5.78 -41.62
CA PRO A 550 47.54 -4.70 -40.62
C PRO A 550 48.72 -3.73 -40.85
N PRO A 551 48.59 -2.44 -40.48
CA PRO A 551 49.75 -1.55 -40.48
C PRO A 551 50.60 -1.72 -39.21
N ALA A 552 51.90 -1.77 -39.49
CA ALA A 552 53.09 -1.80 -38.67
C ALA A 552 53.08 -1.11 -37.28
N ARG A 553 53.75 -1.80 -36.34
CA ARG A 553 54.36 -1.26 -35.13
C ARG A 553 55.36 -0.15 -35.46
N ALA A 554 55.27 0.99 -34.78
CA ALA A 554 56.37 1.91 -34.59
C ALA A 554 56.94 1.71 -33.17
N GLN A 555 58.25 1.45 -33.08
CA GLN A 555 59.01 1.40 -31.84
C GLN A 555 59.90 2.65 -31.72
N ALA A 556 59.97 3.15 -30.48
CA ALA A 556 61.11 3.78 -29.78
C ALA A 556 61.44 5.28 -29.99
N ALA A 557 61.26 6.05 -28.91
CA ALA A 557 62.24 6.94 -28.24
C ALA A 557 61.59 7.46 -26.93
N ILE A 558 61.93 6.99 -25.72
CA ILE A 558 63.05 7.44 -24.86
C ILE A 558 63.32 8.95 -24.95
N ALA A 559 62.88 9.70 -23.93
CA ALA A 559 63.58 10.88 -23.40
C ALA A 559 63.10 11.16 -21.97
N GLU A 560 64.08 11.37 -21.09
CA GLU A 560 63.99 11.75 -19.68
C GLU A 560 63.34 13.14 -19.48
N GLY A 561 62.75 13.34 -18.31
CA GLY A 561 62.19 14.61 -17.82
C GLY A 561 61.30 14.41 -16.61
#